data_AF-A0A1E9DCM7-F1
#
_entry.id   AF-A0A1E9DCM7-F1
#
_cell.length_a   1.000
_cell.length_b   1.000
_cell.length_c   1.000
_cell.angle_alpha   90.00
_cell.angle_beta   90.00
_cell.angle_gamma   90.00
#
_symmetry.space_group_name_H-M   'P 1'
#
loop_
_entity.id
_entity.type
_entity.pdbx_description
1 polymer ?
#
loop_
_entity_poly.entity_id
_entity_poly.type
_entity_poly.pdbx_seq_one_letter_code
_entity_poly.pdbx_strand_id
1 'polypeptide(L)'
;MSKDLVIGLLIPFIGTSLGSAMVYLMKNELSSKIQKSLSGFAAGVMVAASIWSLLIPAMDMVDQKLGKMAWIPAVVGFAVGIIFLLFLDNVVPHQHVDSDVAEGPKNDSLRKTTMMVLAVVIHNIPEGMAVGVTFAGVLSGNTDLTMAGAMVLSLGIAIQNFPEGAIISMPLKSQGIGKNKSFIMGVLSGAVEPVAAVLTILLSQIMIPILPYLLSFAAGAMFYVVVEELIPEATGEGEDHSNLGVIWFSVGFSVMMILDVMLG
;
A
#
# COMPACT_ATOMS: atom_id res chain seq x y z
N MET A 1 23.26 -1.03 9.47
CA MET A 1 21.83 -1.41 9.42
C MET A 1 21.69 -2.74 10.17
N SER A 2 20.82 -2.85 11.17
CA SER A 2 20.55 -4.14 11.83
C SER A 2 19.92 -5.11 10.83
N LYS A 3 20.09 -6.43 11.03
CA LYS A 3 19.50 -7.44 10.14
C LYS A 3 17.98 -7.30 10.06
N ASP A 4 17.33 -7.03 11.19
CA ASP A 4 15.88 -6.89 11.29
C ASP A 4 15.36 -5.69 10.48
N LEU A 5 16.09 -4.58 10.49
CA LEU A 5 15.76 -3.42 9.66
C LEU A 5 15.83 -3.76 8.17
N VAL A 6 16.92 -4.41 7.71
CA VAL A 6 17.04 -4.82 6.29
C VAL A 6 15.89 -5.73 5.88
N ILE A 7 15.55 -6.69 6.74
CA ILE A 7 14.47 -7.64 6.49
C ILE A 7 13.13 -6.90 6.45
N GLY A 8 12.83 -6.05 7.43
CA GLY A 8 11.59 -5.28 7.50
C GLY A 8 11.36 -4.38 6.29
N LEU A 9 12.42 -3.76 5.75
CA LEU A 9 12.32 -2.93 4.54
C LEU A 9 12.09 -3.74 3.26
N LEU A 10 12.47 -5.02 3.23
CA LEU A 10 12.39 -5.86 2.03
C LEU A 10 11.18 -6.81 2.02
N ILE A 11 10.57 -7.09 3.17
CA ILE A 11 9.41 -7.97 3.29
C ILE A 11 8.25 -7.53 2.37
N PRO A 12 7.82 -6.24 2.37
CA PRO A 12 6.81 -5.73 1.43
C PRO A 12 7.11 -6.10 -0.03
N PHE A 13 8.34 -5.78 -0.47
CA PHE A 13 8.81 -6.02 -1.83
C PHE A 13 8.83 -7.51 -2.20
N ILE A 14 9.13 -8.38 -1.24
CA ILE A 14 9.04 -9.83 -1.41
C ILE A 14 7.58 -10.23 -1.65
N GLY A 15 6.62 -9.63 -0.93
CA GLY A 15 5.18 -9.80 -1.17
C GLY A 15 4.80 -9.51 -2.62
N THR A 16 5.12 -8.32 -3.12
CA THR A 16 4.85 -7.89 -4.52
C THR A 16 5.51 -8.81 -5.53
N SER A 17 6.74 -9.24 -5.25
CA SER A 17 7.51 -10.14 -6.11
C SER A 17 6.90 -11.54 -6.18
N LEU A 18 6.45 -12.08 -5.05
CA LEU A 18 5.79 -13.38 -4.97
C LEU A 18 4.41 -13.35 -5.63
N GLY A 19 3.65 -12.27 -5.44
CA GLY A 19 2.40 -12.01 -6.14
C GLY A 19 2.61 -11.98 -7.66
N SER A 20 3.61 -11.23 -8.11
CA SER A 20 3.98 -11.14 -9.52
C SER A 20 4.39 -12.48 -10.14
N ALA A 21 4.94 -13.40 -9.35
CA ALA A 21 5.31 -14.74 -9.79
C ALA A 21 4.09 -15.61 -10.16
N MET A 22 2.87 -15.22 -9.78
CA MET A 22 1.64 -15.92 -10.15
C MET A 22 1.46 -16.02 -11.67
N VAL A 23 2.05 -15.13 -12.46
CA VAL A 23 2.05 -15.22 -13.93
C VAL A 23 2.65 -16.53 -14.49
N TYR A 24 3.49 -17.22 -13.70
CA TYR A 24 4.05 -18.51 -14.06
C TYR A 24 3.13 -19.69 -13.71
N LEU A 25 2.34 -19.55 -12.63
CA LEU A 25 1.53 -20.63 -12.06
C LEU A 25 0.07 -20.61 -12.53
N MET A 26 -0.47 -19.42 -12.77
CA MET A 26 -1.86 -19.23 -13.16
C MET A 26 -2.04 -19.27 -14.68
N LYS A 27 -3.30 -19.45 -15.12
CA LYS A 27 -3.70 -19.38 -16.54
C LYS A 27 -3.51 -17.96 -17.08
N ASN A 28 -3.65 -17.75 -18.39
CA ASN A 28 -3.30 -16.47 -19.02
C ASN A 28 -4.08 -15.22 -18.51
N GLU A 29 -5.15 -15.40 -17.72
CA GLU A 29 -5.99 -14.34 -17.18
C GLU A 29 -6.48 -14.67 -15.75
N LEU A 30 -6.73 -13.63 -14.95
CA LEU A 30 -7.45 -13.74 -13.68
C LEU A 30 -8.95 -13.73 -13.95
N SER A 31 -9.69 -14.65 -13.34
CA SER A 31 -11.16 -14.54 -13.37
C SER A 31 -11.60 -13.35 -12.51
N SER A 32 -12.62 -12.60 -12.94
CA SER A 32 -13.18 -11.46 -12.19
C SER A 32 -13.46 -11.78 -10.70
N LYS A 33 -13.91 -13.00 -10.38
CA LYS A 33 -14.13 -13.44 -8.97
C LYS A 33 -12.86 -13.44 -8.13
N ILE A 34 -11.73 -13.86 -8.71
CA ILE A 34 -10.43 -13.91 -8.02
C ILE A 34 -9.92 -12.49 -7.86
N GLN A 35 -9.96 -11.67 -8.91
CA GLN A 35 -9.54 -10.26 -8.85
C GLN A 35 -10.30 -9.52 -7.75
N LYS A 36 -11.64 -9.57 -7.75
CA LYS A 36 -12.49 -8.98 -6.70
C LYS A 36 -12.16 -9.47 -5.29
N SER A 37 -11.82 -10.74 -5.15
CA SER A 37 -11.43 -11.33 -3.87
C SER A 37 -10.06 -10.81 -3.41
N LEU A 38 -9.08 -10.73 -4.32
CA LEU A 38 -7.74 -10.23 -4.06
C LEU A 38 -7.75 -8.74 -3.71
N SER A 39 -8.43 -7.90 -4.50
CA SER A 39 -8.56 -6.45 -4.25
C SER A 39 -9.32 -6.18 -2.95
N GLY A 40 -10.41 -6.93 -2.70
CA GLY A 40 -11.15 -6.83 -1.44
C GLY A 40 -10.26 -7.16 -0.23
N PHE A 41 -9.52 -8.28 -0.29
CA PHE A 41 -8.59 -8.66 0.76
C PHE A 41 -7.51 -7.60 1.00
N ALA A 42 -6.90 -7.08 -0.07
CA ALA A 42 -5.88 -6.04 0.02
C ALA A 42 -6.40 -4.76 0.67
N ALA A 43 -7.58 -4.29 0.22
CA ALA A 43 -8.26 -3.14 0.82
C ALA A 43 -8.50 -3.32 2.31
N GLY A 44 -8.98 -4.50 2.73
CA GLY A 44 -9.22 -4.82 4.13
C GLY A 44 -7.95 -4.69 4.98
N VAL A 45 -6.85 -5.28 4.51
CA VAL A 45 -5.54 -5.20 5.18
C VAL A 45 -5.06 -3.76 5.26
N MET A 46 -5.11 -2.99 4.17
CA MET A 46 -4.63 -1.60 4.13
C MET A 46 -5.42 -0.68 5.06
N VAL A 47 -6.75 -0.83 5.14
CA VAL A 47 -7.58 -0.04 6.06
C VAL A 47 -7.22 -0.35 7.51
N ALA A 48 -7.09 -1.63 7.86
CA ALA A 48 -6.71 -2.02 9.20
C ALA A 48 -5.28 -1.52 9.56
N ALA A 49 -4.30 -1.68 8.67
CA ALA A 49 -2.95 -1.17 8.87
C ALA A 49 -2.94 0.36 9.06
N SER A 50 -3.75 1.09 8.30
CA SER A 50 -3.88 2.54 8.41
C SER A 50 -4.40 2.98 9.78
N ILE A 51 -5.33 2.24 10.37
CA ILE A 51 -5.91 2.56 11.68
C ILE A 51 -4.96 2.16 12.80
N TRP A 52 -4.61 0.87 12.86
CA TRP A 52 -3.93 0.28 14.01
C TRP A 52 -2.43 0.49 14.01
N SER A 53 -1.78 0.38 12.85
CA SER A 53 -0.32 0.46 12.78
C SER A 53 0.19 1.87 12.49
N LEU A 54 -0.70 2.81 12.10
CA LEU A 54 -0.31 4.17 11.71
C LEU A 54 -1.03 5.26 12.51
N LEU A 55 -2.36 5.37 12.41
CA LEU A 55 -3.10 6.47 13.04
C LEU A 55 -3.11 6.40 14.57
N ILE A 56 -3.35 5.22 15.15
CA ILE A 56 -3.32 5.03 16.61
C ILE A 56 -1.91 5.36 17.17
N PRO A 57 -0.82 4.75 16.66
CA PRO A 57 0.54 5.09 17.10
C PRO A 57 0.86 6.57 16.92
N ALA A 58 0.43 7.20 15.82
CA ALA A 58 0.64 8.64 15.63
C ALA A 58 -0.01 9.50 16.73
N MET A 59 -1.21 9.13 17.19
CA MET A 59 -1.89 9.82 18.28
C MET A 59 -1.20 9.52 19.62
N ASP A 60 -0.83 8.27 19.89
CA ASP A 60 -0.19 7.85 21.14
C ASP A 60 1.16 8.58 21.34
N MET A 61 1.93 8.78 20.27
CA MET A 61 3.20 9.53 20.28
C MET A 61 3.11 10.97 20.79
N VAL A 62 1.91 11.56 20.76
CA VAL A 62 1.68 12.95 21.21
C VAL A 62 0.69 13.05 22.37
N ASP A 63 0.11 11.93 22.82
CA ASP A 63 -0.93 11.93 23.84
C ASP A 63 -0.44 12.55 25.15
N GLN A 64 0.79 12.25 25.57
CA GLN A 64 1.37 12.86 26.78
C GLN A 64 1.51 14.39 26.69
N LYS A 65 1.64 14.96 25.48
CA LYS A 65 1.84 16.40 25.25
C LYS A 65 0.55 17.14 24.93
N LEU A 66 -0.34 16.52 24.16
CA LEU A 66 -1.56 17.14 23.62
C LEU A 66 -2.85 16.59 24.25
N GLY A 67 -2.79 15.44 24.91
CA GLY A 67 -3.94 14.72 25.46
C GLY A 67 -5.05 14.57 24.42
N LYS A 68 -6.25 15.05 24.77
CA LYS A 68 -7.42 15.04 23.87
C LYS A 68 -7.23 15.77 22.53
N MET A 69 -6.15 16.52 22.34
CA MET A 69 -5.81 17.18 21.07
C MET A 69 -4.85 16.35 20.19
N ALA A 70 -4.51 15.11 20.57
CA ALA A 70 -3.68 14.20 19.78
C ALA A 70 -4.24 13.90 18.37
N TRP A 71 -5.56 14.07 18.18
CA TRP A 71 -6.18 13.95 16.85
C TRP A 71 -5.73 15.03 15.86
N ILE A 72 -5.21 16.18 16.31
CA ILE A 72 -4.80 17.28 15.41
C ILE A 72 -3.70 16.84 14.45
N PRO A 73 -2.52 16.36 14.91
CA PRO A 73 -1.49 15.88 14.00
C PRO A 73 -1.97 14.69 13.15
N ALA A 74 -2.83 13.84 13.71
CA ALA A 74 -3.39 12.71 12.98
C ALA A 74 -4.25 13.14 11.80
N VAL A 75 -5.24 14.01 12.03
CA VAL A 75 -6.13 14.51 10.97
C VAL A 75 -5.38 15.36 9.96
N VAL A 76 -4.45 16.22 10.42
CA VAL A 76 -3.66 17.06 9.51
C VAL A 76 -2.78 16.19 8.61
N GLY A 77 -2.02 15.25 9.18
CA GLY A 77 -1.19 14.34 8.39
C GLY A 77 -2.03 13.52 7.42
N PHE A 78 -3.11 12.91 7.90
CA PHE A 78 -4.05 12.12 7.09
C PHE A 78 -4.62 12.91 5.91
N ALA A 79 -5.13 14.12 6.14
CA ALA A 79 -5.66 14.97 5.07
C ALA A 79 -4.58 15.36 4.06
N VAL A 80 -3.37 15.69 4.51
CA VAL A 80 -2.25 16.01 3.61
C VAL A 80 -1.83 14.77 2.80
N GLY A 81 -1.87 13.57 3.38
CA GLY A 81 -1.63 12.31 2.68
C GLY A 81 -2.63 12.06 1.56
N ILE A 82 -3.93 12.24 1.85
CA ILE A 82 -4.99 12.14 0.84
C ILE A 82 -4.77 13.16 -0.28
N ILE A 83 -4.56 14.43 0.07
CA ILE A 83 -4.36 15.50 -0.92
C ILE A 83 -3.11 15.25 -1.77
N PHE A 84 -2.05 14.73 -1.16
CA PHE A 84 -0.82 14.39 -1.88
C PHE A 84 -1.04 13.28 -2.90
N LEU A 85 -1.74 12.20 -2.54
CA LEU A 85 -2.05 11.13 -3.48
C LEU A 85 -3.03 11.58 -4.55
N LEU A 86 -4.08 12.30 -4.19
CA LEU A 86 -4.98 12.94 -5.15
C LEU A 86 -4.22 13.85 -6.12
N PHE A 87 -3.22 14.59 -5.64
CA PHE A 87 -2.37 15.39 -6.53
C PHE A 87 -1.58 14.51 -7.49
N LEU A 88 -0.89 13.46 -7.00
CA LEU A 88 -0.12 12.53 -7.83
C LEU A 88 -0.99 11.84 -8.89
N ASP A 89 -2.16 11.40 -8.48
CA ASP A 89 -3.19 10.78 -9.31
C ASP A 89 -3.59 11.69 -10.49
N ASN A 90 -3.76 12.98 -10.24
CA ASN A 90 -4.09 13.97 -11.27
C ASN A 90 -2.90 14.36 -12.17
N VAL A 91 -1.65 14.18 -11.74
CA VAL A 91 -0.46 14.61 -12.51
C VAL A 91 0.28 13.48 -13.20
N VAL A 92 0.06 12.22 -12.81
CA VAL A 92 0.70 11.07 -13.44
C VAL A 92 -0.30 10.38 -14.36
N PRO A 93 0.02 10.20 -15.67
CA PRO A 93 -0.84 9.45 -16.58
C PRO A 93 -0.87 7.98 -16.17
N HIS A 94 -2.03 7.50 -15.77
CA HIS A 94 -2.20 6.13 -15.30
C HIS A 94 -3.57 5.57 -15.69
N GLN A 95 -3.75 4.26 -15.54
CA GLN A 95 -4.98 3.57 -15.93
C GLN A 95 -5.19 2.37 -15.02
N HIS A 96 -6.36 2.30 -14.39
CA HIS A 96 -6.77 1.19 -13.54
C HIS A 96 -7.08 -0.07 -14.36
N VAL A 97 -6.94 -1.24 -13.75
CA VAL A 97 -7.07 -2.55 -14.44
C VAL A 97 -8.49 -2.73 -15.02
N ASP A 98 -9.51 -2.35 -14.26
CA ASP A 98 -10.93 -2.51 -14.61
C ASP A 98 -11.54 -1.28 -15.33
N SER A 99 -10.74 -0.25 -15.65
CA SER A 99 -11.19 0.95 -16.37
C SER A 99 -10.58 1.06 -17.77
N ASP A 100 -11.41 1.43 -18.75
CA ASP A 100 -10.95 1.78 -20.11
C ASP A 100 -10.64 3.28 -20.26
N VAL A 101 -10.87 4.08 -19.23
CA VAL A 101 -10.57 5.51 -19.19
C VAL A 101 -9.21 5.72 -18.53
N ALA A 102 -8.32 6.47 -19.18
CA ALA A 102 -7.04 6.88 -18.60
C ALA A 102 -7.24 8.13 -17.72
N GLU A 103 -6.57 8.16 -16.58
CA GLU A 103 -6.58 9.23 -15.59
C GLU A 103 -5.28 10.04 -15.63
N GLY A 104 -5.31 11.24 -15.06
CA GLY A 104 -4.21 12.21 -15.17
C GLY A 104 -4.07 12.84 -16.57
N PRO A 105 -2.88 13.38 -16.92
CA PRO A 105 -2.67 14.06 -18.19
C PRO A 105 -2.77 13.11 -19.38
N LYS A 106 -3.60 13.43 -20.38
CA LYS A 106 -3.69 12.61 -21.60
C LYS A 106 -2.33 12.51 -22.29
N ASN A 107 -1.87 11.28 -22.48
CA ASN A 107 -0.64 11.01 -23.20
C ASN A 107 -0.83 9.82 -24.14
N ASP A 108 -1.24 10.11 -25.38
CA ASP A 108 -1.51 9.11 -26.41
C ASP A 108 -0.27 8.27 -26.80
N SER A 109 0.93 8.67 -26.35
CA SER A 109 2.17 7.92 -26.59
C SER A 109 2.44 6.80 -25.58
N LEU A 110 1.76 6.82 -24.42
CA LEU A 110 1.93 5.82 -23.38
C LEU A 110 1.04 4.61 -23.65
N ARG A 111 1.62 3.41 -23.54
CA ARG A 111 0.87 2.16 -23.67
C ARG A 111 0.03 1.96 -22.39
N LYS A 112 -1.20 1.41 -22.53
CA LYS A 112 -2.05 0.98 -21.40
C LYS A 112 -1.28 0.18 -20.34
N THR A 113 -0.43 -0.74 -20.80
CA THR A 113 0.46 -1.55 -19.93
C THR A 113 1.48 -0.74 -19.12
N THR A 114 1.95 0.39 -19.66
CA THR A 114 2.83 1.30 -18.91
C THR A 114 2.03 2.11 -17.89
N MET A 115 0.83 2.57 -18.26
CA MET A 115 -0.05 3.32 -17.36
C MET A 115 -0.53 2.49 -16.17
N MET A 116 -0.82 1.19 -16.37
CA MET A 116 -1.14 0.27 -15.28
C MET A 116 0.06 0.06 -14.32
N VAL A 117 1.28 -0.05 -14.84
CA VAL A 117 2.49 -0.17 -13.99
C VAL A 117 2.74 1.13 -13.23
N LEU A 118 2.45 2.29 -13.82
CA LEU A 118 2.62 3.59 -13.16
C LEU A 118 1.62 3.78 -12.00
N ALA A 119 0.37 3.35 -12.15
CA ALA A 119 -0.63 3.39 -11.06
C ALA A 119 -0.07 2.73 -9.80
N VAL A 120 0.38 1.49 -9.94
CA VAL A 120 0.97 0.70 -8.85
C VAL A 120 2.21 1.36 -8.26
N VAL A 121 3.09 1.92 -9.08
CA VAL A 121 4.29 2.60 -8.57
C VAL A 121 3.90 3.75 -7.67
N ILE A 122 2.82 4.48 -7.97
CA ILE A 122 2.31 5.55 -7.12
C ILE A 122 1.73 4.97 -5.81
N HIS A 123 1.05 3.82 -5.87
CA HIS A 123 0.39 3.18 -4.72
C HIS A 123 1.39 2.55 -3.73
N ASN A 124 2.49 2.04 -4.26
CA ASN A 124 3.59 1.46 -3.46
C ASN A 124 4.47 2.51 -2.76
N ILE A 125 4.40 3.79 -3.16
CA ILE A 125 5.13 4.87 -2.46
C ILE A 125 4.61 5.03 -1.02
N PRO A 126 3.30 5.23 -0.77
CA PRO A 126 2.71 5.26 0.57
C PRO A 126 3.11 4.09 1.46
N GLU A 127 3.12 2.87 0.92
CA GLU A 127 3.45 1.66 1.67
C GLU A 127 4.93 1.64 2.09
N GLY A 128 5.82 1.95 1.16
CA GLY A 128 7.23 2.13 1.46
C GLY A 128 7.45 3.24 2.48
N MET A 129 6.73 4.35 2.36
CA MET A 129 6.78 5.44 3.36
C MET A 129 6.28 4.96 4.73
N ALA A 130 5.17 4.23 4.83
CA ALA A 130 4.62 3.71 6.08
C ALA A 130 5.66 2.86 6.84
N VAL A 131 6.32 1.93 6.11
CA VAL A 131 7.42 1.13 6.65
C VAL A 131 8.61 2.01 7.03
N GLY A 132 8.98 2.97 6.18
CA GLY A 132 10.08 3.89 6.47
C GLY A 132 9.86 4.72 7.74
N VAL A 133 8.66 5.27 7.94
CA VAL A 133 8.32 6.12 9.11
C VAL A 133 8.32 5.28 10.40
N THR A 134 7.73 4.08 10.38
CA THR A 134 7.68 3.23 11.58
C THR A 134 9.08 2.79 12.02
N PHE A 135 9.91 2.29 11.09
CA PHE A 135 11.30 1.95 11.41
C PHE A 135 12.13 3.17 11.82
N ALA A 136 11.91 4.34 11.20
CA ALA A 136 12.55 5.57 11.61
C ALA A 136 12.23 5.95 13.07
N GLY A 137 10.97 5.80 13.49
CA GLY A 137 10.55 6.04 14.87
C GLY A 137 11.24 5.11 15.85
N VAL A 138 11.32 3.81 15.52
CA VAL A 138 12.07 2.80 16.30
C VAL A 138 13.55 3.19 16.43
N LEU A 139 14.20 3.57 15.33
CA LEU A 139 15.61 3.98 15.33
C LEU A 139 15.88 5.28 16.10
N SER A 140 14.87 6.15 16.20
CA SER A 140 14.95 7.40 16.96
C SER A 140 14.74 7.21 18.47
N GLY A 141 14.50 5.98 18.92
CA GLY A 141 14.24 5.66 20.33
C GLY A 141 12.86 6.07 20.81
N ASN A 142 11.88 6.22 19.91
CA ASN A 142 10.49 6.45 20.30
C ASN A 142 9.95 5.19 21.02
N THR A 143 9.30 5.38 22.16
CA THR A 143 8.82 4.27 22.99
C THR A 143 7.47 3.70 22.55
N ASP A 144 6.69 4.48 21.80
CA ASP A 144 5.37 4.08 21.31
C ASP A 144 5.48 3.27 20.01
N LEU A 145 6.61 3.37 19.31
CA LEU A 145 6.93 2.57 18.12
C LEU A 145 7.94 1.47 18.47
N THR A 146 7.49 0.21 18.40
CA THR A 146 8.32 -0.96 18.69
C THR A 146 8.86 -1.60 17.41
N MET A 147 9.99 -2.31 17.53
CA MET A 147 10.52 -3.12 16.42
C MET A 147 9.51 -4.20 15.99
N ALA A 148 8.74 -4.75 16.93
CA ALA A 148 7.71 -5.74 16.66
C ALA A 148 6.57 -5.12 15.83
N GLY A 149 6.02 -3.97 16.26
CA GLY A 149 4.99 -3.25 15.51
C GLY A 149 5.43 -2.84 14.10
N ALA A 150 6.67 -2.35 13.95
CA ALA A 150 7.21 -2.03 12.61
C ALA A 150 7.32 -3.27 11.71
N MET A 151 7.74 -4.42 12.26
CA MET A 151 7.78 -5.69 11.53
C MET A 151 6.38 -6.22 11.20
N VAL A 152 5.40 -6.02 12.07
CA VAL A 152 4.00 -6.38 11.84
C VAL A 152 3.40 -5.55 10.71
N LEU A 153 3.65 -4.24 10.69
CA LEU A 153 3.24 -3.38 9.57
C LEU A 153 3.88 -3.85 8.25
N SER A 154 5.20 -4.09 8.24
CA SER A 154 5.89 -4.63 7.06
C SER A 154 5.28 -5.95 6.57
N LEU A 155 4.94 -6.85 7.49
CA LEU A 155 4.32 -8.12 7.16
C LEU A 155 2.88 -7.95 6.64
N GLY A 156 2.10 -7.06 7.26
CA GLY A 156 0.76 -6.70 6.80
C GLY A 156 0.77 -6.18 5.38
N ILE A 157 1.69 -5.26 5.08
CA ILE A 157 1.92 -4.77 3.71
C ILE A 157 2.31 -5.93 2.80
N ALA A 158 3.32 -6.75 3.13
CA ALA A 158 3.66 -7.90 2.27
C ALA A 158 2.51 -8.87 1.99
N ILE A 159 1.61 -9.07 2.94
CA ILE A 159 0.42 -9.94 2.80
C ILE A 159 -0.54 -9.38 1.75
N GLN A 160 -0.72 -8.07 1.67
CA GLN A 160 -1.62 -7.43 0.70
C GLN A 160 -0.94 -7.15 -0.66
N ASN A 161 0.37 -6.89 -0.65
CA ASN A 161 1.17 -6.73 -1.87
C ASN A 161 1.22 -8.02 -2.71
N PHE A 162 1.04 -9.19 -2.10
CA PHE A 162 0.93 -10.44 -2.86
C PHE A 162 -0.30 -10.45 -3.80
N PRO A 163 -1.54 -10.22 -3.31
CA PRO A 163 -2.70 -9.93 -4.14
C PRO A 163 -2.42 -8.90 -5.25
N GLU A 164 -1.84 -7.76 -4.88
CA GLU A 164 -1.61 -6.65 -5.81
C GLU A 164 -0.61 -7.03 -6.93
N GLY A 165 0.52 -7.64 -6.57
CA GLY A 165 1.49 -8.14 -7.55
C GLY A 165 0.88 -9.12 -8.56
N ALA A 166 -0.07 -9.94 -8.14
CA ALA A 166 -0.82 -10.82 -9.03
C ALA A 166 -1.78 -10.03 -9.93
N ILE A 167 -2.52 -9.06 -9.39
CA ILE A 167 -3.45 -8.17 -10.12
C ILE A 167 -2.73 -7.35 -11.18
N ILE A 168 -1.41 -7.13 -11.08
CA ILE A 168 -0.67 -6.34 -12.07
C ILE A 168 -0.07 -7.23 -13.15
N SER A 169 0.66 -8.27 -12.73
CA SER A 169 1.43 -9.12 -13.65
C SER A 169 0.52 -9.95 -14.57
N MET A 170 -0.67 -10.33 -14.09
CA MET A 170 -1.61 -11.17 -14.83
C MET A 170 -2.33 -10.42 -15.95
N PRO A 171 -2.88 -9.20 -15.76
CA PRO A 171 -3.43 -8.39 -16.86
C PRO A 171 -2.37 -7.96 -17.87
N LEU A 172 -1.13 -7.67 -17.45
CA LEU A 172 -0.04 -7.44 -18.40
C LEU A 172 0.14 -8.65 -19.32
N LYS A 173 0.02 -9.87 -18.76
CA LYS A 173 0.08 -11.11 -19.54
C LYS A 173 -1.13 -11.29 -20.46
N SER A 174 -2.35 -10.96 -20.01
CA SER A 174 -3.56 -11.06 -20.83
C SER A 174 -3.56 -10.06 -22.00
N GLN A 175 -2.94 -8.89 -21.82
CA GLN A 175 -2.70 -7.89 -22.88
C GLN A 175 -1.54 -8.24 -23.83
N GLY A 176 -1.06 -9.49 -23.81
CA GLY A 176 -0.12 -10.03 -24.79
C GLY A 176 1.36 -9.89 -24.43
N ILE A 177 1.70 -9.38 -23.24
CA ILE A 177 3.10 -9.33 -22.79
C ILE A 177 3.60 -10.75 -22.43
N GLY A 178 4.88 -11.04 -22.69
CA GLY A 178 5.49 -12.33 -22.33
C GLY A 178 5.57 -12.51 -20.81
N LYS A 179 5.42 -13.75 -20.30
CA LYS A 179 5.39 -14.06 -18.86
C LYS A 179 6.56 -13.44 -18.08
N ASN A 180 7.77 -13.58 -18.60
CA ASN A 180 8.98 -13.05 -17.97
C ASN A 180 8.95 -11.52 -17.88
N LYS A 181 8.46 -10.86 -18.92
CA LYS A 181 8.38 -9.39 -18.94
C LYS A 181 7.27 -8.91 -18.00
N SER A 182 6.12 -9.57 -17.96
CA SER A 182 5.05 -9.27 -16.99
C SER A 182 5.50 -9.45 -15.55
N PHE A 183 6.22 -10.53 -15.25
CA PHE A 183 6.85 -10.75 -13.95
C PHE A 183 7.82 -9.63 -13.59
N ILE A 184 8.77 -9.30 -14.47
CA ILE A 184 9.76 -8.25 -14.22
C ILE A 184 9.09 -6.90 -13.97
N MET A 185 8.05 -6.55 -14.74
CA MET A 185 7.34 -5.28 -14.54
C MET A 185 6.61 -5.23 -13.18
N GLY A 186 5.98 -6.33 -12.76
CA GLY A 186 5.35 -6.42 -11.44
C GLY A 186 6.38 -6.39 -10.28
N VAL A 187 7.54 -7.01 -10.45
CA VAL A 187 8.63 -6.88 -9.47
C VAL A 187 9.15 -5.43 -9.43
N LEU A 188 9.35 -4.80 -10.59
CA LEU A 188 9.86 -3.43 -10.65
C LEU A 188 8.88 -2.41 -10.07
N SER A 189 7.56 -2.64 -10.16
CA SER A 189 6.59 -1.77 -9.49
C SER A 189 6.70 -1.84 -7.97
N GLY A 190 7.02 -3.01 -7.40
CA GLY A 190 7.29 -3.15 -5.96
C GLY A 190 8.64 -2.61 -5.51
N ALA A 191 9.60 -2.44 -6.42
CA ALA A 191 10.95 -1.97 -6.05
C ALA A 191 10.96 -0.53 -5.49
N VAL A 192 9.89 0.23 -5.71
CA VAL A 192 9.73 1.58 -5.14
C VAL A 192 9.52 1.56 -3.63
N GLU A 193 8.97 0.49 -3.06
CA GLU A 193 8.68 0.36 -1.63
C GLU A 193 9.96 0.48 -0.78
N PRO A 194 11.03 -0.33 -0.98
CA PRO A 194 12.25 -0.20 -0.21
C PRO A 194 12.96 1.14 -0.47
N VAL A 195 12.83 1.71 -1.67
CA VAL A 195 13.40 3.02 -2.00
C VAL A 195 12.70 4.11 -1.19
N ALA A 196 11.37 4.15 -1.22
CA ALA A 196 10.57 5.09 -0.45
C ALA A 196 10.80 4.93 1.06
N ALA A 197 10.94 3.70 1.56
CA ALA A 197 11.23 3.43 2.96
C ALA A 197 12.59 3.96 3.39
N VAL A 198 13.65 3.69 2.61
CA VAL A 198 14.99 4.22 2.88
C VAL A 198 15.02 5.74 2.81
N LEU A 199 14.41 6.34 1.79
CA LEU A 199 14.32 7.79 1.67
C LEU A 199 13.62 8.41 2.88
N THR A 200 12.53 7.81 3.32
CA THR A 200 11.79 8.24 4.52
C THR A 200 12.64 8.15 5.77
N ILE A 201 13.42 7.07 5.96
CA ILE A 201 14.36 6.93 7.09
C ILE A 201 15.48 7.97 7.05
N LEU A 202 15.99 8.30 5.86
CA LEU A 202 17.03 9.33 5.73
C LEU A 202 16.49 10.72 6.08
N LEU A 203 15.27 11.03 5.64
CA LEU A 203 14.60 12.29 5.93
C LEU A 203 14.18 12.39 7.40
N SER A 204 13.79 11.27 8.02
CA SER A 204 13.27 11.23 9.39
C SER A 204 14.29 11.66 10.46
N GLN A 205 15.59 11.52 10.19
CA GLN A 205 16.66 11.94 11.10
C GLN A 205 16.61 13.44 11.41
N ILE A 206 15.96 14.23 10.57
CA ILE A 206 15.78 15.69 10.71
C ILE A 206 14.36 16.00 11.25
N MET A 207 13.48 15.00 11.36
CA MET A 207 12.02 15.15 11.41
C MET A 207 11.34 14.44 12.60
N ILE A 208 12.07 14.12 13.69
CA ILE A 208 11.50 13.46 14.89
C ILE A 208 10.21 14.16 15.40
N PRO A 209 10.14 15.51 15.51
CA PRO A 209 8.93 16.19 15.98
C PRO A 209 7.71 16.04 15.07
N ILE A 210 7.91 15.67 13.80
CA ILE A 210 6.82 15.54 12.81
C ILE A 210 6.52 14.09 12.43
N LEU A 211 7.15 13.10 13.06
CA LEU A 211 6.82 11.68 12.90
C LEU A 211 5.32 11.38 13.02
N PRO A 212 4.55 11.96 13.98
CA PRO A 212 3.10 11.73 14.05
C PRO A 212 2.36 12.17 12.77
N TYR A 213 2.78 13.29 12.18
CA TYR A 213 2.21 13.77 10.92
C TYR A 213 2.60 12.86 9.76
N LEU A 214 3.83 12.33 9.74
CA LEU A 214 4.31 11.43 8.69
C LEU A 214 3.63 10.06 8.72
N LEU A 215 3.40 9.48 9.90
CA LEU A 215 2.63 8.24 10.05
C LEU A 215 1.21 8.44 9.53
N SER A 216 0.58 9.53 9.95
CA SER A 216 -0.79 9.84 9.57
C SER A 216 -0.90 10.20 8.09
N PHE A 217 0.13 10.84 7.53
CA PHE A 217 0.27 11.06 6.09
C PHE A 217 0.30 9.74 5.32
N ALA A 218 1.11 8.77 5.75
CA ALA A 218 1.16 7.47 5.10
C ALA A 218 -0.20 6.76 5.19
N ALA A 219 -0.88 6.84 6.34
CA ALA A 219 -2.24 6.31 6.51
C ALA A 219 -3.25 6.97 5.57
N GLY A 220 -3.24 8.30 5.44
CA GLY A 220 -4.13 9.03 4.54
C GLY A 220 -3.89 8.69 3.07
N ALA A 221 -2.63 8.58 2.68
CA ALA A 221 -2.25 8.19 1.34
C ALA A 221 -2.69 6.75 1.01
N MET A 222 -2.49 5.79 1.91
CA MET A 222 -3.00 4.42 1.74
C MET A 222 -4.53 4.37 1.70
N PHE A 223 -5.20 5.17 2.53
CA PHE A 223 -6.66 5.24 2.55
C PHE A 223 -7.24 5.79 1.23
N TYR A 224 -6.55 6.75 0.59
CA TYR A 224 -6.91 7.22 -0.75
C TYR A 224 -6.92 6.06 -1.76
N VAL A 225 -5.83 5.29 -1.83
CA VAL A 225 -5.70 4.13 -2.75
C VAL A 225 -6.83 3.12 -2.53
N VAL A 226 -7.15 2.83 -1.26
CA VAL A 226 -8.25 1.90 -0.94
C VAL A 226 -9.59 2.39 -1.51
N VAL A 227 -9.90 3.67 -1.30
CA VAL A 227 -11.21 4.24 -1.68
C VAL A 227 -11.32 4.42 -3.19
N GLU A 228 -10.26 4.92 -3.83
CA GLU A 228 -10.26 5.26 -5.24
C GLU A 228 -10.14 4.02 -6.14
N GLU A 229 -9.35 3.02 -5.73
CA GLU A 229 -9.05 1.87 -6.60
C GLU A 229 -9.59 0.55 -6.05
N LEU A 230 -9.15 0.15 -4.84
CA LEU A 230 -9.36 -1.23 -4.39
C LEU A 230 -10.84 -1.55 -4.06
N ILE A 231 -11.59 -0.59 -3.50
CA ILE A 231 -13.03 -0.78 -3.23
C ILE A 231 -13.84 -0.85 -4.54
N PRO A 232 -13.67 0.09 -5.50
CA PRO A 232 -14.29 -0.03 -6.82
C PRO A 232 -13.96 -1.35 -7.52
N GLU A 233 -12.69 -1.76 -7.54
CA GLU A 233 -12.27 -3.02 -8.15
C GLU A 233 -12.87 -4.24 -7.43
N ALA A 234 -12.91 -4.23 -6.10
CA ALA A 234 -13.48 -5.33 -5.30
C ALA A 234 -15.00 -5.49 -5.48
N THR A 235 -15.71 -4.40 -5.74
CA THR A 235 -17.17 -4.39 -5.88
C THR A 235 -17.65 -4.55 -7.32
N GLY A 236 -16.80 -4.18 -8.29
CA GLY A 236 -17.09 -4.15 -9.72
C GLY A 236 -17.95 -2.93 -10.07
N GLU A 237 -17.44 -2.07 -10.97
CA GLU A 237 -18.19 -0.91 -11.47
C GLU A 237 -19.43 -1.35 -12.27
N GLY A 238 -20.59 -1.35 -11.62
CA GLY A 238 -21.90 -1.32 -12.28
C GLY A 238 -22.43 -2.60 -12.94
N GLU A 239 -21.60 -3.55 -13.39
CA GLU A 239 -22.09 -4.68 -14.21
C GLU A 239 -22.07 -6.06 -13.53
N ASP A 240 -21.28 -6.27 -12.47
CA ASP A 240 -21.15 -7.59 -11.80
C ASP A 240 -20.99 -7.46 -10.27
N HIS A 241 -21.99 -6.91 -9.59
CA HIS A 241 -21.98 -6.80 -8.12
C HIS A 241 -21.75 -8.17 -7.46
N SER A 242 -20.75 -8.27 -6.56
CA SER A 242 -20.40 -9.51 -5.86
C SER A 242 -20.16 -9.28 -4.38
N ASN A 243 -20.68 -10.18 -3.55
CA ASN A 243 -20.38 -10.21 -2.11
C ASN A 243 -18.94 -10.67 -1.82
N LEU A 244 -18.20 -11.17 -2.81
CA LEU A 244 -16.83 -11.66 -2.61
C LEU A 244 -15.89 -10.55 -2.13
N GLY A 245 -15.99 -9.34 -2.71
CA GLY A 245 -15.18 -8.20 -2.29
C GLY A 245 -15.38 -7.87 -0.81
N VAL A 246 -16.63 -7.82 -0.35
CA VAL A 246 -16.98 -7.54 1.07
C VAL A 246 -16.50 -8.64 2.01
N ILE A 247 -16.67 -9.92 1.62
CA ILE A 247 -16.21 -11.06 2.41
C ILE A 247 -14.69 -11.01 2.58
N TRP A 248 -13.96 -10.84 1.47
CA TRP A 248 -12.51 -10.84 1.51
C TRP A 248 -11.94 -9.57 2.13
N PHE A 249 -12.60 -8.42 1.99
CA PHE A 249 -12.29 -7.22 2.78
C PHE A 249 -12.39 -7.51 4.27
N SER A 250 -13.48 -8.13 4.72
CA SER A 250 -13.68 -8.47 6.12
C SER A 250 -12.61 -9.44 6.63
N VAL A 251 -12.19 -10.39 5.79
CA VAL A 251 -11.10 -11.33 6.09
C VAL A 251 -9.76 -10.60 6.19
N GLY A 252 -9.39 -9.79 5.20
CA GLY A 252 -8.13 -9.04 5.20
C GLY A 252 -8.02 -8.09 6.39
N PHE A 253 -9.10 -7.36 6.66
CA PHE A 253 -9.22 -6.48 7.82
C PHE A 253 -9.04 -7.26 9.13
N SER A 254 -9.71 -8.40 9.27
CA SER A 254 -9.61 -9.23 10.48
C SER A 254 -8.20 -9.81 10.65
N VAL A 255 -7.56 -10.27 9.57
CA VAL A 255 -6.19 -10.78 9.60
C VAL A 255 -5.23 -9.70 10.08
N MET A 256 -5.30 -8.50 9.48
CA MET A 256 -4.40 -7.41 9.86
C MET A 256 -4.67 -6.91 11.29
N MET A 257 -5.94 -6.80 11.70
CA MET A 257 -6.30 -6.47 13.08
C MET A 257 -5.73 -7.50 14.08
N ILE A 258 -5.81 -8.80 13.77
CA ILE A 258 -5.25 -9.85 14.61
C ILE A 258 -3.72 -9.74 14.66
N LEU A 259 -3.07 -9.53 13.52
CA LEU A 259 -1.62 -9.38 13.44
C LEU A 259 -1.15 -8.22 14.30
N ASP A 260 -1.78 -7.05 14.17
CA ASP A 260 -1.44 -5.86 14.93
C ASP A 260 -1.71 -6.05 16.43
N VAL A 261 -2.93 -6.42 16.83
CA VAL A 261 -3.30 -6.53 18.25
C VAL A 261 -2.54 -7.65 18.99
N MET A 262 -2.17 -8.73 18.30
CA MET A 262 -1.46 -9.85 18.95
C MET A 262 0.06 -9.68 18.98
N LEU A 263 0.64 -9.02 17.98
CA LEU A 263 2.09 -9.02 17.75
C LEU A 263 2.73 -7.62 17.76
N GLY A 264 1.91 -6.57 17.69
CA GLY A 264 2.30 -5.16 17.62
C GLY A 264 2.19 -4.45 18.96
#